data_AF-A0A350BK78-F1
#
_entry.id   AF-A0A350BK78-F1
#
_cell.length_a   1.000
_cell.length_b   1.000
_cell.length_c   1.000
_cell.angle_alpha   90.00
_cell.angle_beta   90.00
_cell.angle_gamma   90.00
#
_symmetry.space_group_name_H-M   'P 1'
#
loop_
_entity.id
_entity.type
_entity.pdbx_description
1 polymer ?
#
loop_
_entity_poly.entity_id
_entity_poly.type
_entity_poly.pdbx_seq_one_letter_code
_entity_poly.pdbx_strand_id
1 'polypeptide(L)'
;MRLLKFVIIPLLMHTPLRGQCEGDLSWEYGEKKEEGFSIGQMFSNAFTPQLVIDTKEIRSYVRDARYKELTKRCGDLRAVDAIYIRSLKIAGYSIGRALLLSMMAVLEHQNLHVRIPIVSSIKLPLTLEEDSLFLQRIRHLPGRVYADSPTNGEMDKDKLQHFFASAYIAYASESVDLARGAGNIVEWGEAKFVVGGADDPRDKRANKQGELFGRDLLAVKNLLPSDYLLLPIESEE
;
A
#
# COMPACT_ATOMS: atom_id res chain seq x y z
N MET A 1 30.55 -29.76 -20.60
CA MET A 1 29.40 -30.26 -19.81
C MET A 1 29.23 -29.39 -18.58
N ARG A 2 28.27 -28.45 -18.60
CA ARG A 2 27.91 -27.63 -17.44
C ARG A 2 26.83 -28.38 -16.65
N LEU A 3 27.14 -28.72 -15.39
CA LEU A 3 26.18 -29.31 -14.46
C LEU A 3 25.15 -28.26 -14.05
N LEU A 4 23.88 -28.47 -14.42
CA LEU A 4 22.74 -27.78 -13.84
C LEU A 4 22.67 -28.15 -12.35
N LYS A 5 22.87 -27.19 -11.44
CA LYS A 5 22.48 -27.33 -10.05
C LYS A 5 20.98 -26.99 -9.96
N PHE A 6 20.15 -28.01 -9.79
CA PHE A 6 18.75 -27.84 -9.40
C PHE A 6 18.73 -27.37 -7.94
N VAL A 7 18.25 -26.15 -7.71
CA VAL A 7 17.88 -25.69 -6.37
C VAL A 7 16.51 -26.29 -6.07
N ILE A 8 16.49 -27.31 -5.21
CA ILE A 8 15.26 -27.87 -4.66
C ILE A 8 14.83 -26.92 -3.53
N ILE A 9 13.80 -26.12 -3.78
CA ILE A 9 13.14 -25.33 -2.73
C ILE A 9 12.35 -26.34 -1.86
N PRO A 10 12.59 -26.43 -0.55
CA PRO A 10 11.78 -27.28 0.32
C PRO A 10 10.38 -26.70 0.40
N LEU A 11 9.41 -27.47 -0.10
CA LEU A 11 7.98 -27.20 0.04
C LEU A 11 7.61 -27.36 1.51
N LEU A 12 7.79 -26.30 2.30
CA LEU A 12 7.25 -26.20 3.65
C LEU A 12 5.73 -26.20 3.54
N MET A 13 5.13 -27.37 3.79
CA MET A 13 3.69 -27.50 4.00
C MET A 13 3.31 -26.73 5.26
N HIS A 14 3.04 -25.45 5.11
CA HIS A 14 2.22 -24.71 6.06
C HIS A 14 0.78 -25.23 5.95
N THR A 15 0.28 -25.71 7.07
CA THR A 15 -1.13 -26.04 7.32
C THR A 15 -2.03 -24.90 6.83
N PRO A 16 -3.19 -25.19 6.22
CA PRO A 16 -3.99 -24.16 5.58
C PRO A 16 -4.72 -23.34 6.65
N LEU A 17 -4.25 -22.13 6.93
CA LEU A 17 -5.09 -21.02 7.41
C LEU A 17 -6.04 -20.50 6.30
N ARG A 18 -6.27 -21.31 5.25
CA ARG A 18 -6.91 -20.91 3.99
C ARG A 18 -8.44 -20.86 4.07
N GLY A 19 -9.06 -21.58 5.02
CA GLY A 19 -10.52 -21.81 5.01
C GLY A 19 -11.41 -20.69 5.61
N GLN A 20 -10.89 -19.76 6.40
CA GLN A 20 -11.73 -18.73 7.06
C GLN A 20 -11.93 -17.45 6.25
N CYS A 21 -11.17 -17.27 5.16
CA CYS A 21 -11.11 -16.01 4.40
C CYS A 21 -11.29 -16.19 2.89
N GLU A 22 -11.88 -17.32 2.49
CA GLU A 22 -12.42 -17.54 1.14
C GLU A 22 -13.78 -16.84 1.03
N GLY A 23 -13.75 -15.52 0.85
CA GLY A 23 -14.94 -14.67 0.64
C GLY A 23 -14.59 -13.39 -0.11
N ASP A 24 -15.58 -12.59 -0.50
CA ASP A 24 -15.32 -11.29 -1.15
C ASP A 24 -14.60 -10.37 -0.16
N LEU A 25 -13.28 -10.21 -0.35
CA LEU A 25 -12.42 -9.37 0.46
C LEU A 25 -12.78 -7.89 0.37
N SER A 26 -13.53 -7.47 -0.64
CA SER A 26 -13.78 -6.06 -0.93
C SER A 26 -15.24 -5.63 -0.72
N TRP A 27 -16.18 -6.58 -0.73
CA TRP A 27 -17.64 -6.42 -0.73
C TRP A 27 -18.14 -5.26 -1.63
N GLU A 28 -19.45 -5.12 -1.75
CA GLU A 28 -20.01 -3.88 -2.31
C GLU A 28 -20.04 -2.82 -1.22
N TYR A 29 -18.93 -2.08 -1.11
CA TYR A 29 -18.90 -0.82 -0.39
C TYR A 29 -19.53 0.25 -1.30
N GLY A 30 -20.77 0.65 -1.06
CA GLY A 30 -21.38 1.76 -1.80
C GLY A 30 -22.85 1.64 -2.18
N GLU A 31 -23.50 0.48 -2.11
CA GLU A 31 -24.94 0.42 -2.41
C GLU A 31 -25.79 0.57 -1.13
N LYS A 32 -26.62 1.62 -1.12
CA LYS A 32 -27.52 2.11 -0.04
C LYS A 32 -26.94 3.18 0.89
N LYS A 33 -26.57 4.32 0.32
CA LYS A 33 -27.25 5.54 0.77
C LYS A 33 -28.19 5.97 -0.34
N GLU A 34 -29.48 6.04 -0.05
CA GLU A 34 -30.36 6.95 -0.79
C GLU A 34 -29.84 8.38 -0.52
N GLU A 35 -28.77 8.77 -1.19
CA GLU A 35 -28.39 10.17 -1.26
C GLU A 35 -29.43 10.82 -2.18
N GLY A 36 -30.40 11.50 -1.56
CA GLY A 36 -31.37 12.31 -2.29
C GLY A 36 -30.63 13.18 -3.31
N PHE A 37 -31.11 13.18 -4.55
CA PHE A 37 -30.51 13.91 -5.66
C PHE A 37 -30.12 15.33 -5.26
N SER A 38 -28.81 15.59 -5.11
CA SER A 38 -28.25 16.89 -4.75
C SER A 38 -27.54 17.48 -5.95
N ILE A 39 -28.14 18.51 -6.55
CA ILE A 39 -27.59 19.27 -7.68
C ILE A 39 -26.20 19.82 -7.32
N GLY A 40 -26.00 20.30 -6.09
CA GLY A 40 -24.70 20.82 -5.64
C GLY A 40 -23.61 19.74 -5.58
N GLN A 41 -23.96 18.51 -5.20
CA GLN A 41 -23.02 17.39 -5.16
C GLN A 41 -22.67 16.90 -6.57
N MET A 42 -23.65 16.93 -7.49
CA MET A 42 -23.43 16.65 -8.92
C MET A 42 -22.45 17.67 -9.55
N PHE A 43 -22.63 18.96 -9.30
CA PHE A 43 -21.70 19.99 -9.80
C PHE A 43 -20.32 19.91 -9.15
N SER A 44 -20.24 19.67 -7.84
CA SER A 44 -18.95 19.48 -7.15
C SER A 44 -18.15 18.30 -7.73
N ASN A 45 -18.82 17.17 -8.00
CA ASN A 45 -18.19 16.00 -8.60
C ASN A 45 -17.75 16.24 -10.05
N ALA A 46 -18.48 17.06 -10.82
CA ALA A 46 -18.12 17.39 -12.19
C ALA A 46 -16.77 18.13 -12.31
N PHE A 47 -16.37 18.89 -11.28
CA PHE A 47 -15.10 19.63 -11.25
C PHE A 47 -14.04 19.01 -10.33
N THR A 48 -14.38 17.95 -9.59
CA THR A 48 -13.41 17.26 -8.73
C THR A 48 -12.62 16.26 -9.58
N PRO A 49 -11.27 16.30 -9.58
CA PRO A 49 -10.48 15.32 -10.31
C PRO A 49 -10.84 13.89 -9.88
N GLN A 50 -11.03 12.97 -10.82
CA GLN A 50 -11.45 11.58 -10.54
C GLN A 50 -10.55 10.92 -9.49
N LEU A 51 -9.24 11.18 -9.52
CA LEU A 51 -8.28 10.69 -8.54
C LEU A 51 -8.64 11.08 -7.10
N VAL A 52 -9.19 12.28 -6.88
CA VAL A 52 -9.62 12.74 -5.54
C VAL A 52 -10.86 11.99 -5.08
N ILE A 53 -11.82 11.74 -5.99
CA ILE A 53 -13.03 10.96 -5.70
C ILE A 53 -12.64 9.52 -5.33
N ASP A 54 -11.86 8.87 -6.19
CA ASP A 54 -11.38 7.50 -5.99
C ASP A 54 -10.56 7.37 -4.69
N THR A 55 -9.70 8.36 -4.40
CA THR A 55 -8.91 8.41 -3.15
C THR A 55 -9.80 8.52 -1.92
N LYS A 56 -10.84 9.36 -1.97
CA LYS A 56 -11.81 9.46 -0.87
C LYS A 56 -12.53 8.13 -0.66
N GLU A 57 -12.91 7.47 -1.75
CA GLU A 57 -13.61 6.18 -1.72
C GLU A 57 -12.77 5.08 -1.09
N ILE A 58 -11.55 4.84 -1.59
CA ILE A 58 -10.68 3.77 -1.06
C ILE A 58 -10.30 4.01 0.41
N ARG A 59 -10.07 5.27 0.80
CA ARG A 59 -9.81 5.62 2.20
C ARG A 59 -11.04 5.41 3.07
N SER A 60 -12.24 5.63 2.53
CA SER A 60 -13.50 5.37 3.23
C SER A 60 -13.72 3.89 3.46
N TYR A 61 -13.34 3.06 2.48
CA TYR A 61 -13.33 1.61 2.63
C TYR A 61 -12.40 1.15 3.78
N VAL A 62 -11.16 1.66 3.85
CA VAL A 62 -10.23 1.31 4.95
C VAL A 62 -10.74 1.76 6.32
N ARG A 63 -11.44 2.90 6.40
CA ARG A 63 -12.05 3.39 7.65
C ARG A 63 -13.24 2.56 8.12
N ASP A 64 -13.85 1.75 7.26
CA ASP A 64 -15.05 0.99 7.60
C ASP A 64 -14.79 -0.03 8.73
N ALA A 65 -15.75 -0.21 9.62
CA ALA A 65 -15.66 -1.19 10.70
C ALA A 65 -15.57 -2.64 10.19
N ARG A 66 -16.15 -2.94 9.03
CA ARG A 66 -16.05 -4.23 8.34
C ARG A 66 -14.62 -4.51 7.88
N TYR A 67 -13.88 -3.48 7.46
CA TYR A 67 -12.47 -3.63 7.12
C TYR A 67 -11.65 -3.99 8.34
N LYS A 68 -11.86 -3.29 9.46
CA LYS A 68 -11.24 -3.66 10.75
C LYS A 68 -11.56 -5.11 11.17
N GLU A 69 -12.79 -5.56 10.97
CA GLU A 69 -13.19 -6.93 11.28
C GLU A 69 -12.59 -7.95 10.31
N LEU A 70 -12.43 -7.59 9.04
CA LEU A 70 -11.67 -8.39 8.08
C LEU A 70 -10.22 -8.55 8.53
N THR A 71 -9.54 -7.47 8.91
CA THR A 71 -8.15 -7.50 9.41
C THR A 71 -8.01 -8.41 10.62
N LYS A 72 -8.94 -8.36 11.58
CA LYS A 72 -8.93 -9.23 12.77
C LYS A 72 -9.11 -10.71 12.44
N ARG A 73 -10.03 -11.04 11.52
CA ARG A 73 -10.37 -12.42 11.19
C ARG A 73 -9.35 -13.06 10.23
N CYS A 74 -8.83 -12.28 9.29
CA CYS A 74 -8.02 -12.77 8.18
C CYS A 74 -6.54 -12.43 8.28
N GLY A 75 -6.16 -11.56 9.23
CA GLY A 75 -4.80 -11.08 9.39
C GLY A 75 -4.46 -9.94 8.44
N ASP A 76 -3.32 -9.32 8.73
CA ASP A 76 -2.88 -8.08 8.08
C ASP A 76 -2.58 -8.28 6.58
N LEU A 77 -1.92 -9.36 6.19
CA LEU A 77 -1.61 -9.63 4.78
C LEU A 77 -2.86 -9.73 3.90
N ARG A 78 -3.92 -10.39 4.38
CA ARG A 78 -5.19 -10.48 3.65
C ARG A 78 -5.92 -9.14 3.61
N ALA A 79 -5.73 -8.29 4.62
CA ALA A 79 -6.24 -6.93 4.59
C ALA A 79 -5.51 -6.07 3.53
N VAL A 80 -4.20 -6.26 3.33
CA VAL A 80 -3.45 -5.63 2.23
C VAL A 80 -4.01 -6.07 0.87
N ASP A 81 -4.26 -7.36 0.68
CA ASP A 81 -4.90 -7.86 -0.56
C ASP A 81 -6.26 -7.21 -0.78
N ALA A 82 -7.04 -7.04 0.29
CA ALA A 82 -8.35 -6.42 0.25
C ALA A 82 -8.29 -4.95 -0.19
N ILE A 83 -7.27 -4.19 0.23
CA ILE A 83 -7.01 -2.82 -0.27
C ILE A 83 -6.76 -2.84 -1.77
N TYR A 84 -5.89 -3.73 -2.24
CA TYR A 84 -5.54 -3.82 -3.67
C TYR A 84 -6.74 -4.25 -4.52
N ILE A 85 -7.49 -5.27 -4.10
CA ILE A 85 -8.69 -5.75 -4.79
C ILE A 85 -9.76 -4.66 -4.84
N ARG A 86 -9.99 -3.93 -3.74
CA ARG A 86 -10.93 -2.80 -3.75
C ARG A 86 -10.45 -1.70 -4.69
N SER A 87 -9.15 -1.41 -4.70
CA SER A 87 -8.55 -0.44 -5.61
C SER A 87 -8.71 -0.85 -7.08
N LEU A 88 -8.60 -2.15 -7.40
CA LEU A 88 -8.90 -2.68 -8.73
C LEU A 88 -10.36 -2.42 -9.12
N LYS A 89 -11.32 -2.69 -8.22
CA LYS A 89 -12.74 -2.41 -8.48
C LYS A 89 -12.99 -0.92 -8.77
N ILE A 90 -12.47 -0.01 -7.94
CA ILE A 90 -12.59 1.44 -8.12
C ILE A 90 -11.93 1.90 -9.43
N ALA A 91 -10.76 1.34 -9.74
CA ALA A 91 -10.01 1.68 -10.95
C ALA A 91 -10.59 1.10 -12.24
N GLY A 92 -11.70 0.35 -12.20
CA GLY A 92 -12.21 -0.38 -13.37
C GLY A 92 -11.20 -1.41 -13.88
N TYR A 93 -10.49 -2.08 -12.96
CA TYR A 93 -9.45 -3.08 -13.20
C TYR A 93 -8.20 -2.57 -13.95
N SER A 94 -8.01 -1.25 -14.03
CA SER A 94 -6.76 -0.65 -14.48
C SER A 94 -5.67 -0.81 -13.41
N ILE A 95 -4.75 -1.76 -13.58
CA ILE A 95 -3.69 -2.11 -12.60
C ILE A 95 -2.89 -0.88 -12.15
N GLY A 96 -2.37 -0.06 -13.06
CA GLY A 96 -1.59 1.12 -12.69
C GLY A 96 -2.36 2.11 -11.81
N ARG A 97 -3.64 2.35 -12.13
CA ARG A 97 -4.54 3.16 -11.29
C ARG A 97 -4.81 2.48 -9.94
N ALA A 98 -5.00 1.17 -9.91
CA ALA A 98 -5.23 0.42 -8.68
C ALA A 98 -4.01 0.45 -7.74
N LEU A 99 -2.79 0.35 -8.28
CA LEU A 99 -1.54 0.51 -7.53
C LEU A 99 -1.42 1.92 -6.95
N LEU A 100 -1.71 2.95 -7.76
CA LEU A 100 -1.74 4.34 -7.27
C LEU A 100 -2.78 4.53 -6.16
N LEU A 101 -3.99 4.01 -6.32
CA LEU A 101 -5.03 4.09 -5.28
C LEU A 101 -4.68 3.32 -4.02
N SER A 102 -4.02 2.16 -4.15
CA SER A 102 -3.53 1.39 -3.02
C SER A 102 -2.47 2.17 -2.24
N MET A 103 -1.52 2.80 -2.95
CA MET A 103 -0.55 3.73 -2.35
C MET A 103 -1.26 4.86 -1.60
N MET A 104 -2.23 5.52 -2.23
CA MET A 104 -2.99 6.62 -1.59
C MET A 104 -3.78 6.16 -0.36
N ALA A 105 -4.25 4.91 -0.33
CA ALA A 105 -5.00 4.34 0.78
C ALA A 105 -4.13 4.10 2.03
N VAL A 106 -2.87 3.76 1.82
CA VAL A 106 -1.94 3.37 2.91
C VAL A 106 -1.01 4.49 3.37
N LEU A 107 -1.01 5.66 2.73
CA LEU A 107 -0.22 6.82 3.16
C LEU A 107 -0.43 7.11 4.65
N GLU A 108 0.58 6.84 5.47
CA GLU A 108 0.42 6.81 6.91
C GLU A 108 0.82 8.11 7.62
N HIS A 109 1.40 9.05 6.87
CA HIS A 109 1.77 10.37 7.36
C HIS A 109 0.77 11.41 6.86
N GLN A 110 0.19 12.18 7.78
CA GLN A 110 -0.67 13.30 7.39
C GLN A 110 0.17 14.48 6.91
N ASN A 111 1.35 14.65 7.52
CA ASN A 111 2.26 15.75 7.27
C ASN A 111 3.71 15.26 7.30
N LEU A 112 4.52 15.79 6.39
CA LEU A 112 5.96 15.59 6.37
C LEU A 112 6.64 16.78 7.04
N HIS A 113 7.49 16.51 8.03
CA HIS A 113 8.30 17.54 8.67
C HIS A 113 9.67 17.60 8.00
N VAL A 114 9.86 18.59 7.12
CA VAL A 114 11.09 18.75 6.33
C VAL A 114 12.00 19.77 6.98
N ARG A 115 13.25 19.39 7.22
CA ARG A 115 14.34 20.26 7.67
C ARG A 115 14.84 21.10 6.50
N ILE A 116 14.69 22.41 6.61
CA ILE A 116 15.30 23.35 5.67
C ILE A 116 16.60 23.87 6.28
N PRO A 117 17.74 23.80 5.56
CA PRO A 117 18.95 24.47 5.99
C PRO A 117 18.63 25.96 6.19
N ILE A 118 18.91 26.49 7.38
CA ILE A 118 18.80 27.92 7.78
C ILE A 118 17.44 28.35 8.38
N VAL A 119 16.29 27.79 8.00
CA VAL A 119 14.96 28.41 8.29
C VAL A 119 14.07 27.61 9.27
N SER A 120 14.60 26.60 9.96
CA SER A 120 13.86 25.62 10.78
C SER A 120 12.99 24.63 9.95
N SER A 121 12.19 23.78 10.59
CA SER A 121 11.42 22.73 9.90
C SER A 121 10.09 23.26 9.37
N ILE A 122 9.73 22.88 8.13
CA ILE A 122 8.42 23.17 7.54
C ILE A 122 7.56 21.90 7.58
N LYS A 123 6.28 22.10 7.92
CA LYS A 123 5.25 21.06 7.89
C LYS A 123 4.55 21.08 6.52
N LEU A 124 4.75 20.03 5.73
CA LEU A 124 4.12 19.87 4.42
C LEU A 124 2.96 18.88 4.53
N PRO A 125 1.70 19.27 4.21
CA PRO A 125 0.58 18.34 4.26
C PRO A 125 0.69 17.32 3.12
N LEU A 126 0.70 16.03 3.47
CA LEU A 126 0.67 14.91 2.51
C LEU A 126 -0.75 14.46 2.20
N THR A 127 -1.71 14.79 3.07
CA THR A 127 -3.12 14.48 2.88
C THR A 127 -3.98 15.69 3.19
N LEU A 128 -5.13 15.78 2.53
CA LEU A 128 -6.19 16.75 2.83
C LEU A 128 -7.29 16.12 3.70
N GLU A 129 -6.99 15.00 4.38
CA GLU A 129 -7.94 14.37 5.30
C GLU A 129 -8.04 15.16 6.59
N GLU A 130 -9.27 15.29 7.09
CA GLU A 130 -9.54 15.79 8.44
C GLU A 130 -8.94 14.84 9.47
N ASP A 131 -8.39 15.39 10.56
CA ASP A 131 -7.58 14.68 11.55
C ASP A 131 -8.30 13.44 12.10
N SER A 132 -9.59 13.53 12.41
CA SER A 132 -10.34 12.41 12.96
C SER A 132 -10.49 11.25 11.97
N LEU A 133 -10.74 11.57 10.69
CA LEU A 133 -10.83 10.59 9.60
C LEU A 133 -9.47 9.97 9.29
N PHE A 134 -8.41 10.78 9.27
CA PHE A 134 -7.05 10.32 9.08
C PHE A 134 -6.68 9.31 10.18
N LEU A 135 -6.83 9.67 11.45
CA LEU A 135 -6.51 8.79 12.58
C LEU A 135 -7.36 7.52 12.58
N GLN A 136 -8.62 7.59 12.15
CA GLN A 136 -9.45 6.40 11.99
C GLN A 136 -8.88 5.44 10.96
N ARG A 137 -8.42 5.96 9.81
CA ARG A 137 -7.80 5.16 8.75
C ARG A 137 -6.52 4.51 9.25
N ILE A 138 -5.62 5.28 9.89
CA ILE A 138 -4.35 4.76 10.42
C ILE A 138 -4.58 3.63 11.42
N ARG A 139 -5.56 3.75 12.31
CA ARG A 139 -5.90 2.69 13.27
C ARG A 139 -6.40 1.39 12.64
N HIS A 140 -6.87 1.44 11.41
CA HIS A 140 -7.39 0.27 10.69
C HIS A 140 -6.39 -0.31 9.69
N LEU A 141 -5.33 0.44 9.36
CA LEU A 141 -4.30 -0.05 8.45
C LEU A 141 -3.59 -1.29 9.02
N PRO A 142 -3.30 -2.29 8.17
CA PRO A 142 -2.52 -3.44 8.57
C PRO A 142 -1.09 -3.02 8.90
N GLY A 143 -0.52 -3.57 9.97
CA GLY A 143 0.81 -3.19 10.47
C GLY A 143 1.77 -4.35 10.70
N ARG A 144 1.30 -5.59 10.77
CA ARG A 144 2.14 -6.80 10.86
C ARG A 144 2.25 -7.45 9.49
N VAL A 145 2.96 -6.75 8.61
CA VAL A 145 3.16 -7.19 7.22
C VAL A 145 4.35 -8.15 7.08
N TYR A 146 5.22 -8.22 8.09
CA TYR A 146 6.34 -9.15 8.15
C TYR A 146 6.29 -10.01 9.42
N ALA A 147 6.99 -11.15 9.38
CA ALA A 147 7.12 -12.02 10.56
C ALA A 147 7.91 -11.33 11.69
N ASP A 148 8.83 -10.43 11.34
CA ASP A 148 9.65 -9.62 12.23
C ASP A 148 9.08 -8.21 12.47
N SER A 149 7.80 -7.99 12.14
CA SER A 149 7.14 -6.71 12.42
C SER A 149 7.12 -6.39 13.93
N PRO A 150 7.38 -5.13 14.32
CA PRO A 150 7.28 -4.71 15.71
C PRO A 150 5.89 -4.98 16.29
N THR A 151 5.84 -5.34 17.58
CA THR A 151 4.57 -5.59 18.29
C THR A 151 4.05 -4.36 19.04
N ASN A 152 4.82 -3.27 19.05
CA ASN A 152 4.54 -2.01 19.71
C ASN A 152 4.64 -0.81 18.73
N GLY A 153 4.04 0.32 19.11
CA GLY A 153 4.08 1.54 18.30
C GLY A 153 3.24 1.48 17.02
N GLU A 154 3.70 2.18 15.98
CA GLU A 154 3.02 2.25 14.68
C GLU A 154 3.18 0.97 13.82
N MET A 155 3.99 -0.01 14.26
CA MET A 155 4.31 -1.23 13.50
C MET A 155 4.88 -0.91 12.11
N ASP A 156 4.69 -1.77 11.10
CA ASP A 156 5.23 -1.60 9.74
C ASP A 156 4.18 -1.05 8.75
N LYS A 157 3.36 -0.08 9.18
CA LYS A 157 2.31 0.51 8.34
C LYS A 157 2.87 1.34 7.17
N ASP A 158 3.95 2.08 7.39
CA ASP A 158 4.70 2.83 6.37
C ASP A 158 5.21 1.93 5.26
N LYS A 159 5.62 0.71 5.58
CA LYS A 159 6.18 -0.23 4.60
C LYS A 159 5.21 -0.51 3.45
N LEU A 160 3.90 -0.40 3.69
CA LEU A 160 2.89 -0.48 2.65
C LEU A 160 2.99 0.66 1.63
N GLN A 161 3.31 1.87 2.07
CA GLN A 161 3.48 3.03 1.18
C GLN A 161 4.70 2.82 0.27
N HIS A 162 5.80 2.29 0.80
CA HIS A 162 7.01 1.93 0.05
C HIS A 162 6.73 0.83 -0.97
N PHE A 163 6.05 -0.24 -0.53
CA PHE A 163 5.65 -1.34 -1.39
C PHE A 163 4.78 -0.88 -2.57
N PHE A 164 3.68 -0.17 -2.31
CA PHE A 164 2.76 0.24 -3.39
C PHE A 164 3.33 1.35 -4.27
N ALA A 165 4.14 2.26 -3.73
CA ALA A 165 4.82 3.27 -4.54
C ALA A 165 5.83 2.62 -5.51
N SER A 166 6.66 1.72 -5.00
CA SER A 166 7.63 0.98 -5.83
C SER A 166 6.94 0.10 -6.87
N ALA A 167 5.85 -0.57 -6.50
CA ALA A 167 5.03 -1.33 -7.45
C ALA A 167 4.41 -0.46 -8.54
N TYR A 168 3.86 0.71 -8.17
CA TYR A 168 3.31 1.66 -9.14
C TYR A 168 4.38 2.13 -10.12
N ILE A 169 5.56 2.53 -9.65
CA ILE A 169 6.64 3.02 -10.52
C ILE A 169 7.15 1.89 -11.42
N ALA A 170 7.38 0.70 -10.89
CA ALA A 170 7.84 -0.44 -11.68
C ALA A 170 6.84 -0.83 -12.78
N TYR A 171 5.54 -0.85 -12.45
CA TYR A 171 4.48 -1.15 -13.42
C TYR A 171 4.32 -0.04 -14.46
N ALA A 172 4.24 1.23 -14.03
CA ALA A 172 3.95 2.36 -14.91
C ALA A 172 5.12 2.73 -15.83
N SER A 173 6.35 2.49 -15.38
CA SER A 173 7.57 2.71 -16.18
C SER A 173 8.06 1.46 -16.91
N GLU A 174 7.47 0.30 -16.61
CA GLU A 174 7.94 -1.02 -17.07
C GLU A 174 9.42 -1.28 -16.72
N SER A 175 9.93 -0.67 -15.66
CA SER A 175 11.35 -0.71 -15.28
C SER A 175 11.56 -0.84 -13.77
N VAL A 176 12.15 -1.96 -13.38
CA VAL A 176 12.60 -2.21 -12.00
C VAL A 176 13.74 -1.25 -11.62
N ASP A 177 14.61 -0.89 -12.55
CA ASP A 177 15.76 -0.01 -12.24
C ASP A 177 15.31 1.43 -12.00
N LEU A 178 14.29 1.91 -12.71
CA LEU A 178 13.68 3.23 -12.44
C LEU A 178 12.96 3.22 -11.10
N ALA A 179 12.23 2.15 -10.77
CA ALA A 179 11.60 2.00 -9.47
C ALA A 179 12.62 1.99 -8.33
N ARG A 180 13.70 1.20 -8.46
CA ARG A 180 14.80 1.16 -7.49
C ARG A 180 15.48 2.51 -7.33
N GLY A 181 15.79 3.18 -8.43
CA GLY A 181 16.39 4.51 -8.42
C GLY A 181 15.51 5.53 -7.70
N ALA A 182 14.20 5.52 -7.96
CA ALA A 182 13.24 6.37 -7.27
C ALA A 182 13.14 6.06 -5.78
N GLY A 183 13.07 4.78 -5.39
CA GLY A 183 13.06 4.34 -4.00
C GLY A 183 14.31 4.82 -3.24
N ASN A 184 15.50 4.61 -3.81
CA ASN A 184 16.77 5.07 -3.24
C ASN A 184 16.81 6.60 -3.06
N ILE A 185 16.25 7.37 -4.00
CA ILE A 185 16.17 8.83 -3.90
C ILE A 185 15.23 9.25 -2.76
N VAL A 186 14.08 8.57 -2.61
CA VAL A 186 13.13 8.84 -1.53
C VAL A 186 13.76 8.53 -0.17
N GLU A 187 14.35 7.33 0.00
CA GLU A 187 15.04 6.95 1.24
C GLU A 187 16.17 7.91 1.60
N TRP A 188 17.00 8.29 0.62
CA TRP A 188 18.04 9.30 0.81
C TRP A 188 17.45 10.65 1.23
N GLY A 189 16.34 11.07 0.61
CA GLY A 189 15.65 12.31 0.93
C GLY A 189 15.06 12.30 2.35
N GLU A 190 14.47 11.17 2.76
CA GLU A 190 13.93 10.95 4.09
C GLU A 190 15.03 11.02 5.16
N ALA A 191 16.11 10.26 4.99
CA ALA A 191 17.25 10.27 5.91
C ALA A 191 17.93 11.65 6.02
N LYS A 192 17.96 12.42 4.92
CA LYS A 192 18.64 13.72 4.88
C LYS A 192 17.78 14.86 5.43
N PHE A 193 16.48 14.88 5.06
CA PHE A 193 15.65 16.06 5.23
C PHE A 193 14.44 15.83 6.15
N VAL A 194 14.00 14.60 6.41
CA VAL A 194 12.82 14.38 7.26
C VAL A 194 13.23 14.32 8.72
N VAL A 195 12.53 15.07 9.58
CA VAL A 195 12.78 15.04 11.03
C VAL A 195 12.45 13.65 11.58
N GLY A 196 13.47 12.93 12.05
CA GLY A 196 13.30 11.56 12.53
C GLY A 196 13.36 10.50 11.43
N GLY A 197 13.60 10.89 10.17
CA GLY A 197 13.87 9.95 9.09
C GLY A 197 15.18 9.19 9.32
N ALA A 198 15.18 7.91 8.99
CA ALA A 198 16.32 7.02 9.09
C ALA A 198 16.40 6.15 7.84
N ASP A 199 17.58 5.64 7.55
CA ASP A 199 17.75 4.57 6.55
C ASP A 199 17.30 3.24 7.19
N ASP A 200 16.04 2.84 6.94
CA ASP A 200 15.44 1.61 7.49
C ASP A 200 15.55 0.45 6.49
N PRO A 201 16.26 -0.64 6.81
CA PRO A 201 16.32 -1.84 5.97
C PRO A 201 14.95 -2.44 5.61
N ARG A 202 13.91 -2.20 6.42
CA ARG A 202 12.55 -2.65 6.11
C ARG A 202 11.88 -1.82 5.02
N ASP A 203 12.25 -0.55 4.85
CA ASP A 203 11.81 0.27 3.71
C ASP A 203 12.41 -0.26 2.42
N LYS A 204 13.71 -0.57 2.42
CA LYS A 204 14.39 -1.22 1.29
C LYS A 204 13.77 -2.56 0.92
N ARG A 205 13.45 -3.39 1.93
CA ARG A 205 12.73 -4.66 1.71
C ARG A 205 11.38 -4.41 1.04
N ALA A 206 10.59 -3.50 1.58
CA ALA A 206 9.27 -3.18 1.03
C ALA A 206 9.35 -2.64 -0.40
N ASN A 207 10.31 -1.75 -0.68
CA ASN A 207 10.60 -1.22 -2.00
C ASN A 207 10.92 -2.36 -2.98
N LYS A 208 11.87 -3.24 -2.64
CA LYS A 208 12.25 -4.37 -3.49
C LYS A 208 11.09 -5.35 -3.72
N GLN A 209 10.28 -5.67 -2.70
CA GLN A 209 9.09 -6.51 -2.87
C GLN A 209 8.06 -5.84 -3.79
N GLY A 210 7.88 -4.52 -3.64
CA GLY A 210 7.02 -3.70 -4.51
C GLY A 210 7.49 -3.68 -5.95
N GLU A 211 8.79 -3.47 -6.21
CA GLU A 211 9.41 -3.54 -7.53
C GLU A 211 9.08 -4.86 -8.24
N LEU A 212 9.28 -5.97 -7.54
CA LEU A 212 9.03 -7.32 -8.07
C LEU A 212 7.55 -7.54 -8.36
N PHE A 213 6.67 -7.12 -7.44
CA PHE A 213 5.22 -7.21 -7.63
C PHE A 213 4.75 -6.39 -8.84
N GLY A 214 5.17 -5.13 -8.93
CA GLY A 214 4.83 -4.24 -10.04
C GLY A 214 5.30 -4.74 -11.39
N ARG A 215 6.54 -5.27 -11.46
CA ARG A 215 7.07 -5.91 -12.68
C ARG A 215 6.23 -7.12 -13.08
N ASP A 216 5.98 -8.03 -12.15
CA ASP A 216 5.35 -9.32 -12.48
C ASP A 216 3.87 -9.17 -12.84
N LEU A 217 3.20 -8.11 -12.38
CA LEU A 217 1.86 -7.73 -12.82
C LEU A 217 1.76 -7.41 -14.32
N LEU A 218 2.86 -7.07 -15.00
CA LEU A 218 2.90 -6.92 -16.47
C LEU A 218 2.62 -8.24 -17.19
N ALA A 219 3.01 -9.36 -16.58
CA ALA A 219 2.82 -10.71 -17.13
C ALA A 219 1.62 -11.44 -16.50
N VAL A 220 1.42 -11.32 -15.19
CA VAL A 220 0.43 -12.08 -14.42
C VAL A 220 -0.47 -11.13 -13.64
N LYS A 221 -1.67 -10.87 -14.16
CA LYS A 221 -2.55 -9.79 -13.67
C LYS A 221 -3.33 -10.12 -12.40
N ASN A 222 -3.31 -11.37 -11.95
CA ASN A 222 -4.07 -11.85 -10.78
C ASN A 222 -3.19 -12.07 -9.54
N LEU A 223 -1.95 -11.59 -9.55
CA LEU A 223 -1.07 -11.60 -8.38
C LEU A 223 -1.65 -10.73 -7.27
N LEU A 224 -1.40 -11.13 -6.02
CA LEU A 224 -1.80 -10.39 -4.83
C LEU A 224 -0.58 -9.83 -4.09
N PRO A 225 -0.70 -8.66 -3.42
CA PRO A 225 0.38 -8.10 -2.61
C PRO A 225 0.96 -9.07 -1.59
N SER A 226 0.11 -9.89 -0.94
CA SER A 226 0.55 -10.87 0.05
C SER A 226 1.54 -11.89 -0.53
N ASP A 227 1.44 -12.19 -1.83
CA ASP A 227 2.32 -13.15 -2.49
C ASP A 227 3.78 -12.66 -2.49
N TYR A 228 4.00 -11.34 -2.41
CA TYR A 228 5.32 -10.71 -2.43
C TYR A 228 5.80 -10.27 -1.06
N LEU A 229 4.90 -9.81 -0.18
CA LEU A 229 5.25 -9.44 1.20
C LEU A 229 5.79 -10.64 2.00
N LEU A 230 5.40 -11.86 1.62
CA LEU A 230 5.92 -13.11 2.20
C LEU A 230 7.26 -13.57 1.62
N LEU A 231 7.73 -12.98 0.51
CA LEU A 231 8.97 -13.43 -0.12
C LEU A 231 10.17 -13.02 0.73
N PRO A 232 11.03 -13.98 1.12
CA PRO A 232 12.32 -13.64 1.70
C PRO A 232 13.15 -12.92 0.63
N ILE A 233 13.59 -11.71 0.94
CA ILE A 233 14.53 -10.97 0.11
C ILE A 233 15.92 -11.15 0.69
N GLU A 234 16.83 -11.72 -0.09
CA GLU A 234 18.25 -11.71 0.21
C GLU A 234 18.71 -10.25 0.20
N SER A 235 19.34 -9.80 1.27
CA SER A 235 20.03 -8.51 1.27
C SER A 235 21.16 -8.61 0.24
N GLU A 236 21.10 -7.81 -0.82
CA GLU A 236 22.26 -7.59 -1.68
C GLU A 236 23.33 -6.91 -0.79
N GLU A 237 24.43 -7.63 -0.52
CA GLU A 237 25.65 -7.10 0.12
C GLU A 237 26.32 -6.01 -0.74
#